data_AF-A0A0U1KYY0-F1
#
_entry.id   AF-A0A0U1KYY0-F1
#
_cell.length_a   1.000
_cell.length_b   1.000
_cell.length_c   1.000
_cell.angle_alpha   90.00
_cell.angle_beta   90.00
_cell.angle_gamma   90.00
#
_symmetry.space_group_name_H-M   'P 1'
#
loop_
_entity.id
_entity.type
_entity.pdbx_description
1 polymer ?
#
loop_
_entity_poly.entity_id
_entity_poly.type
_entity_poly.pdbx_seq_one_letter_code
_entity_poly.pdbx_strand_id
1 'polypeptide(L)'
;MADNFVNGVFLEECKHRFLCKVDVNGQEELCYIASSSKLAHFIDLTGREVLLTPNTNKSKTRYTIHAVKTSAGYILLNLAFVNKILQKEFNKSKSIYHEAQNISAEKTLPGELKVDFLIDGNPTIVVEAKAIISGTTIAYVPAMKVKRAVVQLTKLNKLLRMGYSVHYYFVLLSPTLECLQLDKGNKEFYQEFTKCIENGMRVFVYKTVWKENEVSVMHQPIIESSFITGIGPSLRGKNAKRILLSTPI
;
A
#
# COMPACT_ATOMS: atom_id res chain seq x y z
N MET A 1 5.68 19.98 -0.13
CA MET A 1 4.66 20.84 -0.74
C MET A 1 3.34 20.39 -0.16
N ALA A 2 2.63 21.28 0.55
CA ALA A 2 1.27 21.00 0.97
C ALA A 2 0.40 20.97 -0.30
N ASP A 3 -0.23 19.84 -0.57
CA ASP A 3 -1.19 19.77 -1.67
C ASP A 3 -2.36 20.67 -1.32
N ASN A 4 -2.74 21.56 -2.25
CA ASN A 4 -3.91 22.41 -2.08
C ASN A 4 -5.14 21.55 -2.32
N PHE A 5 -5.65 20.92 -1.24
CA PHE A 5 -6.81 20.04 -1.34
C PHE A 5 -8.08 20.83 -1.63
N VAL A 6 -8.93 20.25 -2.47
CA VAL A 6 -10.30 20.69 -2.71
C VAL A 6 -11.23 19.68 -2.06
N ASN A 7 -12.19 20.17 -1.27
CA ASN A 7 -13.21 19.32 -0.68
C ASN A 7 -14.32 19.00 -1.70
N GLY A 8 -14.91 17.82 -1.59
CA GLY A 8 -16.10 17.46 -2.34
C GLY A 8 -16.87 16.32 -1.67
N VAL A 9 -18.02 15.97 -2.24
CA VAL A 9 -18.85 14.84 -1.81
C VAL A 9 -18.85 13.78 -2.90
N PHE A 10 -18.41 12.58 -2.57
CA PHE A 10 -18.35 11.49 -3.56
C PHE A 10 -19.76 11.05 -3.96
N LEU A 11 -20.02 11.01 -5.27
CA LEU A 11 -21.33 10.63 -5.81
C LEU A 11 -21.32 9.16 -6.20
N GLU A 12 -20.53 8.82 -7.22
CA GLU A 12 -20.47 7.47 -7.77
C GLU A 12 -19.12 7.15 -8.43
N GLU A 13 -18.77 5.87 -8.42
CA GLU A 13 -17.68 5.34 -9.25
C GLU A 13 -18.23 5.03 -10.65
N CYS A 14 -17.69 5.65 -11.70
CA CYS A 14 -18.23 5.52 -13.05
C CYS A 14 -18.12 4.09 -13.59
N LYS A 15 -18.83 3.72 -14.66
CA LYS A 15 -18.71 2.38 -15.27
C LYS A 15 -17.27 2.05 -15.72
N HIS A 16 -16.59 2.99 -16.36
CA HIS A 16 -15.19 2.81 -16.78
C HIS A 16 -14.24 2.88 -15.58
N ARG A 17 -13.12 2.14 -15.63
CA ARG A 17 -12.11 2.21 -14.57
C ARG A 17 -11.47 3.60 -14.53
N PHE A 18 -10.95 3.93 -13.35
CA PHE A 18 -10.19 5.15 -13.08
C PHE A 18 -10.98 6.47 -13.12
N LEU A 19 -12.31 6.44 -13.10
CA LEU A 19 -13.16 7.63 -13.13
C LEU A 19 -14.24 7.55 -12.05
N CYS A 20 -14.54 8.67 -11.42
CA CYS A 20 -15.69 8.89 -10.55
C CYS A 20 -16.27 10.28 -10.75
N LYS A 21 -17.45 10.48 -10.17
CA LYS A 21 -18.09 11.79 -10.04
C LYS A 21 -18.06 12.24 -8.59
N VAL A 22 -17.77 13.52 -8.40
CA VAL A 22 -17.72 14.16 -7.09
C VAL A 22 -18.44 15.49 -7.21
N ASP A 23 -19.31 15.81 -6.25
CA ASP A 23 -19.88 17.15 -6.12
C ASP A 23 -18.82 18.08 -5.50
N VAL A 24 -18.42 19.10 -6.25
CA VAL A 24 -17.52 20.16 -5.79
C VAL A 24 -18.28 21.49 -5.86
N ASN A 25 -18.64 22.03 -4.69
CA ASN A 25 -19.38 23.29 -4.55
C ASN A 25 -20.72 23.32 -5.32
N GLY A 26 -21.48 22.22 -5.29
CA GLY A 26 -22.78 22.09 -5.94
C GLY A 26 -22.70 21.76 -7.44
N GLN A 27 -21.53 21.37 -7.95
CA GLN A 27 -21.30 21.03 -9.35
C GLN A 27 -20.72 19.61 -9.46
N GLU A 28 -21.30 18.80 -10.36
CA GLU A 28 -20.80 17.46 -10.64
C GLU A 28 -19.48 17.54 -11.44
N GLU A 29 -18.40 17.03 -10.84
CA GLU A 29 -17.06 17.00 -11.41
C GLU A 29 -16.61 15.57 -11.74
N LEU A 30 -16.15 15.35 -12.98
CA LEU A 30 -15.49 14.11 -13.36
C LEU A 30 -14.04 14.09 -12.84
N CYS A 31 -13.76 13.15 -11.94
CA CYS A 31 -12.49 13.02 -11.24
C CYS A 31 -11.79 11.70 -11.61
N TYR A 32 -10.45 11.70 -11.53
CA TYR A 32 -9.63 10.50 -11.70
C TYR A 32 -9.51 9.69 -10.41
N ILE A 33 -9.51 8.37 -10.54
CA ILE A 33 -9.20 7.42 -9.46
C ILE A 33 -7.92 6.66 -9.83
N ALA A 34 -6.87 6.82 -9.01
CA ALA A 34 -5.62 6.09 -9.15
C ALA A 34 -5.69 4.66 -8.60
N SER A 35 -6.71 3.88 -8.98
CA SER A 35 -6.89 2.50 -8.53
C SER A 35 -7.11 1.55 -9.69
N SER A 36 -6.40 0.41 -9.66
CA SER A 36 -6.55 -0.61 -10.71
C SER A 36 -7.88 -1.38 -10.62
N SER A 37 -8.53 -1.36 -9.45
CA SER A 37 -9.78 -2.05 -9.11
C SER A 37 -10.83 -1.04 -8.63
N LYS A 38 -12.11 -1.40 -8.74
CA LYS A 38 -13.20 -0.54 -8.24
C LYS A 38 -13.10 -0.37 -6.73
N LEU A 39 -13.11 0.87 -6.25
CA LEU A 39 -13.01 1.17 -4.82
C LEU A 39 -14.22 0.65 -4.05
N ALA A 40 -15.38 0.57 -4.70
CA ALA A 40 -16.61 0.02 -4.15
C ALA A 40 -16.49 -1.44 -3.66
N HIS A 41 -15.48 -2.20 -4.10
CA HIS A 41 -15.20 -3.54 -3.56
C HIS A 41 -14.59 -3.53 -2.15
N PHE A 42 -13.99 -2.41 -1.75
CA PHE A 42 -13.28 -2.29 -0.48
C PHE A 42 -14.00 -1.39 0.51
N ILE A 43 -14.68 -0.35 0.01
CA ILE A 43 -15.35 0.67 0.81
C ILE A 43 -16.46 1.36 0.01
N ASP A 44 -17.59 1.60 0.66
CA ASP A 44 -18.63 2.48 0.14
C ASP A 44 -18.25 3.94 0.40
N LEU A 45 -18.23 4.73 -0.67
CA LEU A 45 -17.85 6.14 -0.64
C LEU A 45 -19.04 7.08 -0.88
N THR A 46 -20.21 6.57 -1.30
CA THR A 46 -21.34 7.42 -1.70
C THR A 46 -21.79 8.33 -0.55
N GLY A 47 -21.91 9.63 -0.86
CA GLY A 47 -22.27 10.67 0.11
C GLY A 47 -21.16 11.06 1.09
N ARG A 48 -19.94 10.51 0.99
CA ARG A 48 -18.85 10.84 1.91
C ARG A 48 -18.03 12.04 1.43
N GLU A 49 -17.57 12.83 2.41
CA GLU A 49 -16.60 13.90 2.17
C GLU A 49 -15.25 13.33 1.69
N VAL A 50 -14.76 13.85 0.57
CA VAL A 50 -13.49 13.47 -0.04
C VAL A 50 -12.57 14.67 -0.23
N LEU A 51 -11.27 14.41 -0.14
CA LEU A 51 -10.23 15.34 -0.54
C LEU A 51 -9.83 15.05 -1.98
N LEU A 52 -9.69 16.11 -2.77
CA LEU A 52 -9.27 16.08 -4.16
C LEU A 52 -7.95 16.85 -4.33
N THR A 53 -7.08 16.36 -5.21
CA THR A 53 -5.91 17.12 -5.66
C THR A 53 -6.14 17.64 -7.08
N PRO A 54 -5.90 18.93 -7.36
CA PRO A 54 -5.90 19.46 -8.72
C PRO A 54 -4.88 18.74 -9.60
N ASN A 55 -5.29 18.37 -10.81
CA ASN A 55 -4.39 17.83 -11.82
C ASN A 55 -3.65 18.97 -12.54
N THR A 56 -2.44 18.73 -13.00
CA THR A 56 -1.70 19.69 -13.84
C THR A 56 -2.30 19.78 -15.24
N ASN A 57 -2.01 20.88 -15.95
CA ASN A 57 -2.53 21.14 -17.29
C ASN A 57 -2.16 19.98 -18.25
N LYS A 58 -3.16 19.49 -19.01
CA LYS A 58 -3.19 18.34 -19.96
C LYS A 58 -3.89 17.04 -19.49
N SER A 59 -4.46 16.98 -18.28
CA SER A 59 -5.31 15.84 -17.88
C SER A 59 -6.75 15.95 -18.43
N LYS A 60 -7.39 14.82 -18.72
CA LYS A 60 -8.84 14.74 -19.07
C LYS A 60 -9.76 15.08 -17.90
N THR A 61 -9.25 15.00 -16.68
CA THR A 61 -9.99 15.28 -15.44
C THR A 61 -9.32 16.43 -14.71
N ARG A 62 -10.10 17.31 -14.09
CA ARG A 62 -9.57 18.45 -13.33
C ARG A 62 -8.97 18.04 -11.99
N TYR A 63 -9.50 16.97 -11.42
CA TYR A 63 -9.16 16.50 -10.09
C TYR A 63 -8.84 15.02 -10.07
N THR A 64 -8.00 14.62 -9.12
CA THR A 64 -7.80 13.23 -8.71
C THR A 64 -8.32 13.06 -7.29
N ILE A 65 -9.08 11.99 -7.02
CA ILE A 65 -9.48 11.66 -5.65
C ILE A 65 -8.24 11.33 -4.83
N HIS A 66 -8.08 12.01 -3.70
CA HIS A 66 -6.90 11.88 -2.85
C HIS A 66 -7.18 11.01 -1.64
N ALA A 67 -8.22 11.35 -0.87
CA ALA A 67 -8.60 10.64 0.34
C ALA A 67 -10.10 10.76 0.60
N VAL A 68 -10.63 9.90 1.47
CA VAL A 68 -11.97 10.04 2.04
C VAL A 68 -11.86 10.28 3.53
N LYS A 69 -12.68 11.18 4.05
CA LYS A 69 -12.77 11.48 5.48
C LYS A 69 -13.62 10.43 6.18
N THR A 70 -13.20 10.05 7.38
CA THR A 70 -13.91 9.15 8.28
C THR A 70 -13.86 9.70 9.70
N SER A 71 -14.64 9.12 10.61
CA SER A 71 -14.56 9.46 12.03
C SER A 71 -13.19 9.14 12.65
N ALA A 72 -12.43 8.20 12.07
CA ALA A 72 -11.11 7.78 12.54
C ALA A 72 -9.94 8.47 11.81
N GLY A 73 -10.22 9.51 11.02
CA GLY A 73 -9.24 10.21 10.18
C GLY A 73 -9.46 9.95 8.68
N TYR A 74 -8.39 9.94 7.89
CA TYR A 74 -8.49 9.83 6.43
C TYR A 74 -8.04 8.46 5.93
N ILE A 75 -8.77 7.92 4.94
CA ILE A 75 -8.33 6.78 4.14
C ILE A 75 -7.71 7.33 2.84
N LEU A 76 -6.44 7.00 2.59
CA LEU A 76 -5.78 7.39 1.34
C LEU A 76 -6.38 6.59 0.17
N LEU A 77 -6.85 7.29 -0.87
CA LEU A 77 -7.45 6.69 -2.07
C LEU A 77 -6.56 6.84 -3.32
N ASN A 78 -5.63 7.80 -3.32
CA ASN A 78 -4.65 7.96 -4.39
C ASN A 78 -3.51 6.94 -4.24
N LEU A 79 -3.69 5.73 -4.82
CA LEU A 79 -2.70 4.65 -4.67
C LEU A 79 -1.37 4.96 -5.34
N ALA A 80 -1.34 5.82 -6.37
CA ALA A 80 -0.11 6.27 -6.99
C ALA A 80 0.76 7.11 -6.03
N PHE A 81 0.16 7.66 -4.96
CA PHE A 81 0.87 8.40 -3.93
C PHE A 81 1.61 7.49 -2.93
N VAL A 82 1.28 6.19 -2.87
CA VAL A 82 1.91 5.23 -1.95
C VAL A 82 3.42 5.12 -2.21
N ASN A 83 3.81 4.97 -3.48
CA ASN A 83 5.24 4.92 -3.84
C ASN A 83 5.95 6.24 -3.48
N LYS A 84 5.28 7.38 -3.63
CA LYS A 84 5.86 8.68 -3.22
C LYS A 84 6.12 8.75 -1.71
N ILE A 85 5.18 8.27 -0.90
CA ILE A 85 5.35 8.26 0.56
C ILE A 85 6.44 7.26 0.98
N LEU A 86 6.48 6.06 0.37
CA LEU A 86 7.52 5.08 0.63
C LEU A 86 8.91 5.60 0.25
N GLN A 87 9.06 6.26 -0.90
CA GLN A 87 10.33 6.86 -1.30
C GLN A 87 10.83 7.88 -0.25
N LYS A 88 9.92 8.74 0.26
CA LYS A 88 10.26 9.67 1.35
C LYS A 88 10.70 8.93 2.60
N GLU A 89 10.01 7.84 2.96
CA GLU A 89 10.36 7.01 4.11
C GLU A 89 11.74 6.37 3.94
N PHE A 90 12.01 5.82 2.75
CA PHE A 90 13.26 5.12 2.46
C PHE A 90 14.48 6.04 2.49
N ASN A 91 14.28 7.34 2.19
CA ASN A 91 15.33 8.36 2.23
C ASN A 91 15.60 8.94 3.64
N LYS A 92 14.86 8.52 4.68
CA LYS A 92 15.12 8.99 6.06
C LYS A 92 16.38 8.33 6.60
N SER A 93 17.12 9.02 7.46
CA SER A 93 18.33 8.49 8.11
C SER A 93 18.09 7.25 8.98
N LYS A 94 16.86 7.03 9.44
CA LYS A 94 16.46 5.84 10.22
C LYS A 94 15.95 4.68 9.36
N SER A 95 15.90 4.87 8.04
CA SER A 95 15.49 3.84 7.09
C SER A 95 16.47 2.67 7.10
N ILE A 96 15.98 1.45 6.88
CA ILE A 96 16.84 0.29 6.63
C ILE A 96 17.63 0.40 5.30
N TYR A 97 17.31 1.40 4.48
CA TYR A 97 17.98 1.70 3.21
C TYR A 97 18.82 2.98 3.26
N HIS A 98 19.07 3.55 4.44
CA HIS A 98 19.74 4.85 4.54
C HIS A 98 21.18 4.84 3.97
N GLU A 99 21.85 3.68 3.97
CA GLU A 99 23.19 3.50 3.37
C GLU A 99 23.14 3.12 1.88
N ALA A 100 21.95 2.91 1.31
CA ALA A 100 21.83 2.56 -0.09
C ALA A 100 22.32 3.72 -0.96
N GLN A 101 23.22 3.41 -1.90
CA GLN A 101 23.76 4.41 -2.81
C GLN A 101 22.69 5.01 -3.72
N ASN A 102 21.67 4.21 -4.07
CA ASN A 102 20.63 4.61 -4.97
C ASN A 102 19.34 3.82 -4.72
N ILE A 103 18.21 4.52 -4.83
CA ILE A 103 16.86 3.96 -4.76
C ILE A 103 16.13 4.40 -6.03
N SER A 104 15.89 3.45 -6.91
CA SER A 104 15.28 3.68 -8.22
C SER A 104 13.83 3.23 -8.24
N ALA A 105 12.88 4.14 -8.45
CA ALA A 105 11.46 3.80 -8.56
C ALA A 105 11.08 3.24 -9.96
N GLU A 106 10.04 2.42 -10.01
CA GLU A 106 9.35 1.95 -11.21
C GLU A 106 10.24 1.27 -12.28
N LYS A 107 11.22 0.46 -11.86
CA LYS A 107 12.15 -0.22 -12.77
C LYS A 107 11.54 -1.50 -13.36
N THR A 108 11.89 -1.79 -14.60
CA THR A 108 11.58 -3.06 -15.26
C THR A 108 12.83 -3.92 -15.29
N LEU A 109 12.76 -5.08 -14.66
CA LEU A 109 13.81 -6.10 -14.62
C LEU A 109 13.60 -7.14 -15.75
N PRO A 110 14.62 -7.97 -16.05
CA PRO A 110 14.48 -9.06 -17.02
C PRO A 110 13.23 -9.92 -16.79
N GLY A 111 12.60 -10.37 -17.87
CA GLY A 111 11.33 -11.10 -17.82
C GLY A 111 10.10 -10.21 -17.59
N GLU A 112 10.20 -8.92 -17.95
CA GLU A 112 9.10 -7.93 -17.86
C GLU A 112 8.49 -7.83 -16.46
N LEU A 113 9.35 -7.90 -15.43
CA LEU A 113 8.94 -7.66 -14.06
C LEU A 113 9.13 -6.18 -13.74
N LYS A 114 8.04 -5.41 -13.77
CA LYS A 114 8.05 -4.06 -13.19
C LYS A 114 7.96 -4.18 -11.67
N VAL A 115 8.90 -3.56 -10.98
CA VAL A 115 8.98 -3.48 -9.51
C VAL A 115 8.78 -2.03 -9.07
N ASP A 116 8.28 -1.83 -7.85
CA ASP A 116 8.04 -0.49 -7.34
C ASP A 116 9.35 0.23 -7.03
N PHE A 117 10.33 -0.46 -6.44
CA PHE A 117 11.69 0.06 -6.27
C PHE A 117 12.76 -1.01 -6.51
N LEU A 118 13.89 -0.56 -7.02
CA LEU A 118 15.16 -1.28 -7.05
C LEU A 118 16.16 -0.48 -6.21
N ILE A 119 16.77 -1.12 -5.23
CA ILE A 119 17.67 -0.49 -4.27
C ILE A 119 19.04 -1.16 -4.41
N ASP A 120 20.05 -0.33 -4.67
CA ASP A 120 21.41 -0.80 -4.84
C ASP A 120 21.98 -1.23 -3.48
N GLY A 121 22.58 -2.42 -3.45
CA GLY A 121 23.08 -3.07 -2.24
C GLY A 121 23.74 -4.41 -2.60
N ASN A 122 24.25 -5.11 -1.59
CA ASN A 122 24.77 -6.47 -1.73
C ASN A 122 24.06 -7.40 -0.73
N PRO A 123 23.06 -8.20 -1.17
CA PRO A 123 22.54 -8.28 -2.53
C PRO A 123 21.70 -7.06 -2.94
N THR A 124 21.46 -6.88 -4.25
CA THR A 124 20.49 -5.91 -4.76
C THR A 124 19.09 -6.21 -4.21
N ILE A 125 18.38 -5.18 -3.74
CA ILE A 125 17.07 -5.33 -3.10
C ILE A 125 15.97 -4.89 -4.08
N VAL A 126 14.99 -5.74 -4.26
CA VAL A 126 13.75 -5.45 -4.98
C VAL A 126 12.63 -5.20 -3.99
N VAL A 127 11.91 -4.09 -4.18
CA VAL A 127 10.74 -3.74 -3.36
C VAL A 127 9.47 -3.82 -4.20
N GLU A 128 8.48 -4.53 -3.66
CA GLU A 128 7.11 -4.56 -4.18
C GLU A 128 6.16 -4.04 -3.09
N ALA A 129 5.33 -3.06 -3.41
CA ALA A 129 4.41 -2.41 -2.48
C ALA A 129 2.95 -2.71 -2.83
N LYS A 130 2.16 -3.10 -1.83
CA LYS A 130 0.72 -3.34 -1.93
C LYS A 130 -0.04 -2.41 -1.00
N ALA A 131 -0.82 -1.53 -1.59
CA ALA A 131 -1.78 -0.71 -0.87
C ALA A 131 -2.98 -1.55 -0.41
N ILE A 132 -3.34 -1.44 0.87
CA ILE A 132 -4.47 -2.16 1.47
C ILE A 132 -5.50 -1.15 1.97
N ILE A 133 -6.71 -1.22 1.41
CA ILE A 133 -7.89 -0.47 1.86
C ILE A 133 -8.91 -1.48 2.41
N SER A 134 -9.51 -1.14 3.55
CA SER A 134 -10.61 -1.90 4.14
C SER A 134 -11.56 -0.96 4.88
N GLY A 135 -12.86 -1.23 4.81
CA GLY A 135 -13.87 -0.62 5.68
C GLY A 135 -13.95 -1.25 7.09
N THR A 136 -13.15 -2.30 7.36
CA THR A 136 -13.15 -3.02 8.64
C THR A 136 -11.77 -3.01 9.31
N THR A 137 -11.69 -3.53 10.53
CA THR A 137 -10.43 -3.60 11.30
C THR A 137 -9.51 -4.74 10.86
N ILE A 138 -9.98 -5.65 10.00
CA ILE A 138 -9.22 -6.80 9.49
C ILE A 138 -9.24 -6.78 7.95
N ALA A 139 -8.11 -7.06 7.32
CA ALA A 139 -8.04 -7.23 5.86
C ALA A 139 -7.39 -8.55 5.49
N TYR A 140 -7.93 -9.18 4.46
CA TYR A 140 -7.40 -10.42 3.89
C TYR A 140 -6.64 -10.14 2.60
N VAL A 141 -5.50 -10.82 2.41
CA VAL A 141 -4.64 -10.68 1.23
C VAL A 141 -4.59 -12.02 0.47
N PRO A 142 -4.80 -12.01 -0.85
CA PRO A 142 -5.01 -10.85 -1.70
C PRO A 142 -6.49 -10.42 -1.66
N ALA A 143 -6.75 -9.12 -1.58
CA ALA A 143 -8.12 -8.63 -1.52
C ALA A 143 -8.84 -8.78 -2.88
N MET A 144 -8.14 -8.60 -4.01
CA MET A 144 -8.66 -8.73 -5.37
C MET A 144 -7.56 -9.13 -6.37
N LYS A 145 -7.94 -9.64 -7.55
CA LYS A 145 -7.04 -9.97 -8.69
C LYS A 145 -5.90 -10.96 -8.38
N VAL A 146 -6.28 -12.17 -8.01
CA VAL A 146 -5.37 -13.27 -7.66
C VAL A 146 -4.36 -13.59 -8.77
N LYS A 147 -4.80 -13.80 -10.01
CA LYS A 147 -3.94 -14.27 -11.12
C LYS A 147 -2.71 -13.37 -11.35
N ARG A 148 -2.89 -12.05 -11.40
CA ARG A 148 -1.77 -11.12 -11.62
C ARG A 148 -0.81 -11.13 -10.43
N ALA A 149 -1.36 -11.20 -9.22
CA ALA A 149 -0.56 -11.21 -8.00
C ALA A 149 0.27 -12.50 -7.87
N VAL A 150 -0.32 -13.66 -8.22
CA VAL A 150 0.37 -14.96 -8.33
C VAL A 150 1.52 -14.88 -9.33
N VAL A 151 1.27 -14.42 -10.57
CA VAL A 151 2.33 -14.27 -11.59
C VAL A 151 3.48 -13.39 -11.08
N GLN A 152 3.16 -12.31 -10.36
CA GLN A 152 4.16 -11.43 -9.79
C GLN A 152 4.98 -12.13 -8.70
N LEU A 153 4.35 -12.87 -7.78
CA LEU A 153 5.03 -13.66 -6.76
C LEU A 153 5.95 -14.72 -7.37
N THR A 154 5.50 -15.43 -8.42
CA THR A 154 6.35 -16.41 -9.10
C THR A 154 7.59 -15.76 -9.72
N LYS A 155 7.48 -14.54 -10.27
CA LYS A 155 8.64 -13.79 -10.79
C LYS A 155 9.56 -13.31 -9.65
N LEU A 156 9.01 -12.81 -8.54
CA LEU A 156 9.79 -12.42 -7.36
C LEU A 156 10.55 -13.62 -6.76
N ASN A 157 9.91 -14.79 -6.72
CA ASN A 157 10.54 -16.02 -6.24
C ASN A 157 11.75 -16.44 -7.09
N LYS A 158 11.72 -16.18 -8.40
CA LYS A 158 12.88 -16.40 -9.28
C LYS A 158 14.03 -15.47 -8.91
N LEU A 159 13.74 -14.21 -8.60
CA LEU A 159 14.77 -13.24 -8.19
C LEU A 159 15.44 -13.65 -6.88
N LEU A 160 14.67 -14.11 -5.89
CA LEU A 160 15.21 -14.66 -4.63
C LEU A 160 16.23 -15.79 -4.91
N ARG A 161 15.87 -16.73 -5.80
CA ARG A 161 16.76 -17.83 -6.20
C ARG A 161 17.99 -17.39 -7.00
N MET A 162 17.93 -16.23 -7.64
CA MET A 162 19.06 -15.61 -8.34
C MET A 162 19.94 -14.77 -7.41
N GLY A 163 19.64 -14.73 -6.12
CA GLY A 163 20.44 -14.01 -5.12
C GLY A 163 20.01 -12.57 -4.86
N TYR A 164 18.88 -12.10 -5.41
CA TYR A 164 18.30 -10.81 -5.02
C TYR A 164 17.66 -10.92 -3.64
N SER A 165 17.65 -9.83 -2.88
CA SER A 165 16.73 -9.69 -1.75
C SER A 165 15.38 -9.16 -2.24
N VAL A 166 14.28 -9.71 -1.74
CA VAL A 166 12.93 -9.19 -2.04
C VAL A 166 12.28 -8.72 -0.75
N HIS A 167 11.88 -7.45 -0.72
CA HIS A 167 11.14 -6.83 0.36
C HIS A 167 9.70 -6.52 -0.11
N TYR A 168 8.71 -7.12 0.54
CA TYR A 168 7.30 -7.00 0.19
C TYR A 168 6.57 -6.12 1.20
N TYR A 169 6.13 -4.94 0.78
CA TYR A 169 5.50 -3.95 1.64
C TYR A 169 3.98 -4.03 1.55
N PHE A 170 3.31 -4.13 2.69
CA PHE A 170 1.90 -3.79 2.83
C PHE A 170 1.77 -2.39 3.40
N VAL A 171 1.08 -1.51 2.68
CA VAL A 171 0.79 -0.15 3.14
C VAL A 171 -0.70 -0.05 3.45
N LEU A 172 -1.03 -0.08 4.74
CA LEU A 172 -2.38 0.01 5.27
C LEU A 172 -2.85 1.46 5.15
N LEU A 173 -3.83 1.70 4.27
CA LEU A 173 -4.32 3.04 3.96
C LEU A 173 -5.50 3.47 4.83
N SER A 174 -6.19 2.49 5.43
CA SER A 174 -7.28 2.73 6.37
C SER A 174 -6.77 2.90 7.81
N PRO A 175 -7.12 3.97 8.53
CA PRO A 175 -6.61 4.22 9.87
C PRO A 175 -7.07 3.16 10.88
N THR A 176 -8.29 2.64 10.70
CA THR A 176 -8.93 1.60 11.52
C THR A 176 -8.39 0.20 11.28
N LEU A 177 -7.52 -0.02 10.28
CA LEU A 177 -7.06 -1.35 9.94
C LEU A 177 -5.98 -1.83 10.92
N GLU A 178 -6.27 -2.84 11.71
CA GLU A 178 -5.42 -3.30 12.84
C GLU A 178 -4.85 -4.70 12.61
N CYS A 179 -5.42 -5.47 11.70
CA CYS A 179 -4.97 -6.81 11.39
C CYS A 179 -4.92 -7.05 9.89
N LEU A 180 -3.86 -7.72 9.44
CA LEU A 180 -3.71 -8.25 8.10
C LEU A 180 -3.62 -9.76 8.21
N GLN A 181 -4.31 -10.49 7.33
CA GLN A 181 -4.28 -11.94 7.27
C GLN A 181 -4.08 -12.42 5.84
N LEU A 182 -3.32 -13.48 5.68
CA LEU A 182 -3.20 -14.17 4.40
C LEU A 182 -4.45 -15.05 4.20
N ASP A 183 -5.14 -14.86 3.09
CA ASP A 183 -6.34 -15.63 2.77
C ASP A 183 -5.98 -17.06 2.34
N LYS A 184 -6.21 -18.01 3.25
CA LYS A 184 -5.98 -19.44 3.00
C LYS A 184 -6.97 -20.05 2.00
N GLY A 185 -8.11 -19.40 1.75
CA GLY A 185 -9.07 -19.80 0.73
C GLY A 185 -8.51 -19.63 -0.69
N ASN A 186 -7.66 -18.63 -0.89
CA ASN A 186 -6.94 -18.40 -2.14
C ASN A 186 -5.67 -19.26 -2.22
N LYS A 187 -5.86 -20.58 -2.39
CA LYS A 187 -4.78 -21.60 -2.34
C LYS A 187 -3.55 -21.26 -3.18
N GLU A 188 -3.75 -20.83 -4.43
CA GLU A 188 -2.64 -20.53 -5.36
C GLU A 188 -1.79 -19.35 -4.87
N PHE A 189 -2.44 -18.25 -4.45
CA PHE A 189 -1.73 -17.11 -3.88
C PHE A 189 -1.05 -17.48 -2.57
N TYR A 190 -1.75 -18.19 -1.68
CA TYR A 190 -1.21 -18.63 -0.40
C TYR A 190 0.08 -19.44 -0.60
N GLN A 191 0.06 -20.41 -1.52
CA GLN A 191 1.22 -21.26 -1.82
C GLN A 191 2.38 -20.45 -2.39
N GLU A 192 2.16 -19.59 -3.40
CA GLU A 192 3.24 -18.80 -3.99
C GLU A 192 3.80 -17.77 -3.01
N PHE A 193 2.96 -17.14 -2.19
CA PHE A 193 3.40 -16.20 -1.16
C PHE A 193 4.25 -16.91 -0.12
N THR A 194 3.81 -18.08 0.37
CA THR A 194 4.55 -18.90 1.34
C THR A 194 5.91 -19.33 0.79
N LYS A 195 5.97 -19.80 -0.47
CA LYS A 195 7.24 -20.14 -1.13
C LYS A 195 8.22 -18.95 -1.17
N CYS A 196 7.71 -17.74 -1.40
CA CYS A 196 8.57 -16.55 -1.37
C CYS A 196 9.13 -16.30 0.02
N ILE A 197 8.30 -16.42 1.08
CA ILE A 197 8.76 -16.29 2.47
C ILE A 197 9.84 -17.34 2.80
N GLU A 198 9.60 -18.60 2.44
CA GLU A 198 10.56 -19.69 2.64
C GLU A 198 11.89 -19.45 1.91
N ASN A 199 11.86 -18.80 0.75
CA ASN A 199 13.06 -18.41 0.00
C ASN A 199 13.65 -17.05 0.44
N GLY A 200 13.22 -16.51 1.59
CA GLY A 200 13.83 -15.33 2.21
C GLY A 200 13.19 -13.99 1.86
N MET A 201 12.00 -13.96 1.25
CA MET A 201 11.25 -12.71 1.08
C MET A 201 10.92 -12.11 2.45
N ARG A 202 11.29 -10.85 2.66
CA ARG A 202 10.98 -10.09 3.89
C ARG A 202 9.69 -9.32 3.71
N VAL A 203 8.80 -9.36 4.69
CA VAL A 203 7.54 -8.60 4.67
C VAL A 203 7.66 -7.41 5.60
N PHE A 204 7.19 -6.27 5.12
CA PHE A 204 7.09 -5.04 5.91
C PHE A 204 5.65 -4.55 5.95
N VAL A 205 5.15 -4.18 7.13
CA VAL A 205 3.81 -3.57 7.24
C VAL A 205 3.94 -2.13 7.70
N TYR A 206 3.41 -1.20 6.93
CA TYR A 206 3.37 0.22 7.23
C TYR A 206 1.92 0.70 7.22
N LYS A 207 1.59 1.70 8.03
CA LYS A 207 0.27 2.33 8.05
C LYS A 207 0.39 3.82 7.76
N THR A 208 -0.53 4.37 7.00
CA THR A 208 -0.61 5.81 6.76
C THR A 208 -0.92 6.55 8.06
N VAL A 209 -0.23 7.67 8.26
CA VAL A 209 -0.47 8.60 9.37
C VAL A 209 -0.67 9.97 8.78
N TRP A 210 -1.80 10.57 9.11
CA TRP A 210 -2.17 11.91 8.67
C TRP A 210 -1.88 12.91 9.78
N LYS A 211 -1.16 13.97 9.44
CA LYS A 211 -0.99 15.14 10.29
C LYS A 211 -1.32 16.37 9.46
N GLU A 212 -2.39 17.06 9.85
CA GLU A 212 -2.95 18.16 9.06
C GLU A 212 -3.21 17.71 7.61
N ASN A 213 -2.57 18.36 6.63
CA ASN A 213 -2.69 18.05 5.21
C ASN A 213 -1.51 17.21 4.66
N GLU A 214 -0.69 16.61 5.54
CA GLU A 214 0.39 15.72 5.13
C GLU A 214 0.11 14.26 5.53
N VAL A 215 0.32 13.36 4.58
CA VAL A 215 0.31 11.92 4.81
C VAL A 215 1.75 11.38 4.81
N SER A 216 2.05 10.60 5.84
CA SER A 216 3.28 9.85 6.00
C SER A 216 2.96 8.37 6.26
N VAL A 217 3.98 7.54 6.44
CA VAL A 217 3.80 6.14 6.86
C VAL A 217 4.59 5.85 8.13
N MET A 218 4.09 4.91 8.92
CA MET A 218 4.72 4.42 10.13
C MET A 218 4.76 2.89 10.13
N HIS A 219 5.93 2.32 10.43
CA HIS A 219 6.13 0.88 10.53
C HIS A 219 5.23 0.26 11.62
N GLN A 220 4.66 -0.92 11.33
CA GLN A 220 3.71 -1.66 12.17
C GLN A 220 4.25 -3.06 12.49
N PRO A 221 5.31 -3.17 13.33
CA PRO A 221 5.99 -4.45 13.58
C PRO A 221 5.09 -5.51 14.23
N ILE A 222 4.07 -5.09 15.01
CA ILE A 222 3.12 -6.03 15.64
C ILE A 222 2.21 -6.66 14.60
N ILE A 223 1.68 -5.88 13.65
CA ILE A 223 0.83 -6.39 12.57
C ILE A 223 1.65 -7.27 11.63
N GLU A 224 2.87 -6.85 11.31
CA GLU A 224 3.84 -7.61 10.51
C GLU A 224 4.13 -8.99 11.11
N SER A 225 4.51 -9.03 12.40
CA SER A 225 4.79 -10.30 13.09
C SER A 225 3.55 -11.20 13.15
N SER A 226 2.38 -10.62 13.42
CA SER A 226 1.11 -11.37 13.44
C SER A 226 0.76 -11.94 12.05
N PHE A 227 1.00 -11.17 10.98
CA PHE A 227 0.77 -11.60 9.60
C PHE A 227 1.69 -12.75 9.19
N ILE A 228 2.99 -12.66 9.50
CA ILE A 228 3.99 -13.68 9.14
C ILE A 228 3.76 -14.98 9.93
N THR A 229 3.49 -14.89 11.23
CA THR A 229 3.30 -16.07 12.09
C THR A 229 1.91 -16.70 11.93
N GLY A 230 0.95 -15.97 11.36
CA GLY A 230 -0.45 -16.39 11.31
C GLY A 230 -1.16 -16.39 12.68
N ILE A 231 -0.49 -15.89 13.73
CA ILE A 231 -1.05 -15.73 15.07
C ILE A 231 -1.60 -14.30 15.13
N GLY A 232 -2.93 -14.15 15.18
CA GLY A 232 -3.57 -12.84 15.29
C GLY A 232 -3.06 -12.07 16.52
N PRO A 233 -3.14 -10.72 16.53
CA PRO A 233 -2.72 -9.95 17.68
C PRO A 233 -3.48 -10.47 18.90
N SER A 234 -2.76 -11.03 19.87
CA SER A 234 -3.40 -11.44 21.12
C SER A 234 -4.07 -10.19 21.69
N LEU A 235 -5.38 -10.24 21.89
CA LEU A 235 -6.15 -9.16 22.54
C LEU A 235 -5.81 -9.05 24.04
N ARG A 236 -4.54 -9.22 24.43
CA ARG A 236 -4.05 -9.14 25.80
C ARG A 236 -2.91 -8.12 25.91
N GLY A 237 -3.29 -6.92 26.35
CA GLY A 237 -2.58 -6.08 27.32
C GLY A 237 -1.15 -5.64 27.01
N LYS A 238 -0.99 -4.38 26.57
CA LYS A 238 0.04 -3.35 26.88
C LYS A 238 1.53 -3.70 27.16
N ASN A 239 2.01 -4.94 27.08
CA ASN A 239 3.37 -5.32 27.50
C ASN A 239 4.19 -6.09 26.44
N ALA A 240 3.89 -5.94 25.14
CA ALA A 240 4.68 -6.54 24.06
C ALA A 240 5.93 -5.71 23.66
N LYS A 241 6.58 -5.03 24.60
CA LYS A 241 7.76 -4.17 24.32
C LYS A 241 9.10 -4.90 24.42
N ARG A 242 9.14 -6.24 24.56
CA ARG A 242 10.39 -6.93 24.96
C ARG A 242 10.90 -8.06 24.06
N ILE A 243 10.37 -8.26 22.85
CA ILE A 243 10.76 -9.44 22.03
C ILE A 243 11.43 -9.11 20.68
N LEU A 244 11.56 -7.84 20.28
CA LEU A 244 12.12 -7.49 18.94
C LEU A 244 13.54 -6.93 18.93
N LEU A 245 14.38 -7.26 19.92
CA LEU A 245 15.80 -6.89 19.93
C LEU A 245 16.70 -8.11 20.15
N SER A 246 16.74 -9.01 19.18
CA SER A 246 17.89 -9.92 19.00
C SER A 246 17.81 -10.68 17.68
N THR A 247 18.28 -10.06 16.61
CA THR A 247 18.97 -10.77 15.52
C THR A 247 20.15 -9.90 15.11
N PRO A 248 21.40 -10.37 15.28
CA PRO A 248 22.58 -9.62 14.89
C PRO A 248 22.77 -9.62 13.37
N ILE A 249 23.42 -8.53 12.95
CA ILE A 249 24.09 -8.18 11.67
C ILE A 249 24.26 -9.33 10.68
#